data_AF-A0A930R4N4-F1
#
_entry.id   AF-A0A930R4N4-F1
#
_cell.length_a   1.000
_cell.length_b   1.000
_cell.length_c   1.000
_cell.angle_alpha   90.00
_cell.angle_beta   90.00
_cell.angle_gamma   90.00
#
_symmetry.space_group_name_H-M   'P 1'
#
loop_
_entity.id
_entity.type
_entity.pdbx_description
1 polymer ?
#
loop_
_entity_poly.entity_id
_entity_poly.type
_entity_poly.pdbx_seq_one_letter_code
_entity_poly.pdbx_strand_id
1 'polypeptide(L)'
;MKKFLWMMALFCCFALFPRISLAGDVPSWVDSDCYYQGDRNYVLVQGFRGMDIYVDVSSIVSKLYRPPEYEISAVVMIVDPSSDTQRFITHTWHYYYDVQYERRRMYVWDERQHDWNYIPKFMENGECSANTVLVRPSGEFVWWCCYRMNFYHK
;
A
#
# COMPACT_ATOMS: atom_id res chain seq x y z
N MET A 1 24.50 -35.65 31.44
CA MET A 1 23.61 -35.78 30.27
C MET A 1 22.41 -34.83 30.28
N LYS A 2 21.71 -34.62 31.41
CA LYS A 2 20.56 -33.67 31.50
C LYS A 2 20.87 -32.23 31.06
N LYS A 3 22.05 -31.70 31.40
CA LYS A 3 22.46 -30.32 31.04
C LYS A 3 22.68 -30.13 29.53
N PHE A 4 23.09 -31.19 28.82
CA PHE A 4 23.29 -31.16 27.37
C PHE A 4 21.94 -31.21 26.61
N LEU A 5 20.97 -31.95 27.15
CA LEU A 5 19.60 -31.99 26.63
C LEU A 5 18.90 -30.63 26.72
N TRP A 6 19.11 -29.89 27.82
CA TRP A 6 18.53 -28.55 28.00
C TRP A 6 19.13 -27.52 27.04
N MET A 7 20.42 -27.65 26.72
CA MET A 7 21.10 -26.76 25.78
C MET A 7 20.68 -27.00 24.33
N MET A 8 20.42 -28.25 23.94
CA MET A 8 19.83 -28.59 22.63
C MET A 8 18.37 -28.11 22.49
N ALA A 9 17.57 -28.19 23.55
CA ALA A 9 16.18 -27.71 23.52
C ALA A 9 16.12 -26.19 23.27
N LEU A 10 17.03 -25.41 23.88
CA LEU A 10 17.14 -23.96 23.66
C LEU A 10 17.62 -23.61 22.24
N PHE A 11 18.52 -24.42 21.66
CA PHE A 11 19.00 -24.20 20.28
C PHE A 11 17.93 -24.56 19.24
N CYS A 12 17.08 -25.56 19.51
CA CYS A 12 15.92 -25.87 18.66
C CYS A 12 14.84 -24.79 18.70
N CYS A 13 14.64 -24.08 19.81
CA CYS A 13 13.69 -22.97 19.88
C CYS A 13 14.10 -21.78 18.99
N PHE A 14 15.39 -21.51 18.82
CA PHE A 14 15.87 -20.43 17.94
C PHE A 14 15.93 -20.83 16.46
N ALA A 15 16.09 -22.12 16.15
CA ALA A 15 16.09 -22.64 14.79
C ALA A 15 14.68 -22.87 14.19
N LEU A 16 13.64 -22.80 15.03
CA LEU A 16 12.23 -22.96 14.64
C LEU A 16 11.45 -21.65 14.56
N PHE A 17 12.09 -20.49 14.68
CA PHE A 17 11.49 -19.29 14.11
C PHE A 17 11.61 -19.46 12.60
N PRO A 18 10.52 -19.75 11.86
CA PRO A 18 10.57 -19.49 10.43
C PRO A 18 11.06 -18.04 10.32
N ARG A 19 11.99 -17.77 9.41
CA ARG A 19 12.10 -16.41 8.90
C ARG A 19 10.66 -16.07 8.51
N ILE A 20 10.00 -15.22 9.29
CA ILE A 20 8.72 -14.65 8.91
C ILE A 20 9.11 -13.80 7.72
N SER A 21 9.15 -14.43 6.55
CA SER A 21 9.08 -13.74 5.29
C SER A 21 7.69 -13.15 5.35
N LEU A 22 7.61 -11.90 5.79
CA LEU A 22 6.42 -11.09 5.72
C LEU A 22 6.19 -10.71 4.25
N ALA A 23 6.28 -11.69 3.34
CA ALA A 23 5.44 -11.73 2.16
C ALA A 23 4.02 -12.05 2.67
N GLY A 24 3.49 -11.15 3.48
CA GLY A 24 2.17 -11.25 4.05
C GLY A 24 1.18 -11.16 2.91
N ASP A 25 0.20 -12.06 2.91
CA ASP A 25 -0.91 -12.14 1.97
C ASP A 25 -1.35 -10.73 1.55
N VAL A 26 -0.98 -10.28 0.34
CA VAL A 26 -1.46 -9.00 -0.19
C VAL A 26 -2.99 -9.08 -0.35
N PRO A 27 -3.72 -7.94 -0.38
CA PRO A 27 -5.16 -7.98 -0.61
C PRO A 27 -5.48 -8.79 -1.87
N SER A 28 -6.60 -9.51 -1.91
CA SER A 28 -6.96 -10.40 -3.04
C SER A 28 -7.10 -9.69 -4.40
N TRP A 29 -7.13 -8.36 -4.40
CA TRP A 29 -7.17 -7.51 -5.59
C TRP A 29 -5.77 -7.06 -6.05
N VAL A 30 -4.72 -7.42 -5.31
CA VAL A 30 -3.30 -7.28 -5.69
C VAL A 30 -2.80 -8.65 -6.15
N ASP A 31 -2.19 -8.72 -7.34
CA ASP A 31 -1.64 -9.96 -7.89
C ASP A 31 -0.42 -10.43 -7.07
N SER A 32 -0.14 -11.73 -7.00
CA SER A 32 1.03 -12.27 -6.30
C SER A 32 2.34 -12.09 -7.06
N ASP A 33 2.29 -11.94 -8.40
CA ASP A 33 3.44 -11.67 -9.28
C ASP A 33 3.55 -10.19 -9.67
N CYS A 34 3.17 -9.30 -8.75
CA CYS A 34 2.96 -7.87 -8.97
C CYS A 34 4.21 -6.99 -8.80
N TYR A 35 5.43 -7.55 -8.75
CA TYR A 35 6.61 -6.80 -8.32
C TYR A 35 7.37 -6.15 -9.47
N TYR A 36 7.71 -4.88 -9.34
CA TYR A 36 8.53 -4.20 -10.34
C TYR A 36 9.93 -4.82 -10.41
N GLN A 37 10.28 -5.41 -11.55
CA GLN A 37 11.56 -6.09 -11.76
C GLN A 37 11.92 -7.14 -10.68
N GLY A 38 10.91 -7.71 -10.01
CA GLY A 38 11.10 -8.65 -8.91
C GLY A 38 11.46 -8.02 -7.56
N ASP A 39 11.54 -6.70 -7.46
CA ASP A 39 11.72 -6.01 -6.17
C ASP A 39 10.41 -6.00 -5.37
N ARG A 40 10.42 -6.73 -4.25
CA ARG A 40 9.26 -6.88 -3.37
C ARG A 40 8.84 -5.60 -2.67
N ASN A 41 9.67 -4.57 -2.69
CA ASN A 41 9.29 -3.26 -2.17
C ASN A 41 8.27 -2.57 -3.09
N TYR A 42 8.32 -2.81 -4.40
CA TYR A 42 7.45 -2.13 -5.37
C TYR A 42 6.31 -3.04 -5.80
N VAL A 43 5.14 -2.86 -5.18
CA VAL A 43 3.94 -3.66 -5.42
C VAL A 43 3.03 -2.98 -6.44
N LEU A 44 2.70 -3.65 -7.54
CA LEU A 44 1.74 -3.17 -8.54
C LEU A 44 0.35 -3.15 -7.91
N VAL A 45 -0.25 -1.97 -7.84
CA VAL A 45 -1.60 -1.76 -7.28
C VAL A 45 -2.64 -1.47 -8.35
N GLN A 46 -2.23 -0.99 -9.53
CA GLN A 46 -3.15 -0.68 -10.63
C GLN A 46 -2.41 -0.53 -11.97
N GLY A 47 -2.95 -1.11 -13.04
CA GLY A 47 -2.64 -0.71 -14.41
C GLY A 47 -3.71 0.25 -14.95
N PHE A 48 -3.33 1.38 -15.53
CA PHE A 48 -4.27 2.37 -16.07
C PHE A 48 -3.75 3.03 -17.35
N ARG A 49 -4.50 2.90 -18.45
CA ARG A 49 -4.19 3.50 -19.77
C ARG A 49 -2.76 3.21 -20.27
N GLY A 50 -2.29 1.98 -20.07
CA GLY A 50 -0.95 1.57 -20.49
C GLY A 50 0.16 2.03 -19.55
N MET A 51 -0.17 2.57 -18.37
CA MET A 51 0.78 2.84 -17.29
C MET A 51 0.57 1.86 -16.14
N ASP A 52 1.65 1.49 -15.45
CA ASP A 52 1.61 0.67 -14.25
C ASP A 52 1.94 1.51 -13.01
N ILE A 53 1.18 1.30 -11.93
CA ILE A 53 1.30 2.06 -10.69
C ILE A 53 1.77 1.12 -9.59
N TYR A 54 2.95 1.40 -9.04
CA TYR A 54 3.56 0.65 -7.96
C TYR A 54 3.62 1.49 -6.69
N VAL A 55 3.45 0.85 -5.54
CA VAL A 55 3.70 1.45 -4.22
C VAL A 55 4.98 0.87 -3.65
N ASP A 56 5.89 1.72 -3.17
CA ASP A 56 7.05 1.31 -2.39
C ASP A 56 6.63 1.06 -0.94
N VAL A 57 6.47 -0.22 -0.56
CA VAL A 57 6.06 -0.60 0.79
C VAL A 57 7.06 -0.21 1.87
N SER A 58 8.34 -0.06 1.53
CA SER A 58 9.38 0.35 2.47
C SER A 58 9.32 1.84 2.83
N SER A 59 8.66 2.64 1.96
CA SER A 59 8.48 4.08 2.15
C SER A 59 7.22 4.46 2.94
N ILE A 60 6.36 3.49 3.28
CA ILE A 60 5.09 3.75 3.95
C ILE A 60 5.35 4.28 5.36
N VAL A 61 4.83 5.47 5.66
CA VAL A 61 4.96 6.12 6.96
C VAL A 61 3.62 6.68 7.44
N SER A 62 3.23 6.35 8.66
CA SER A 62 2.11 7.01 9.34
C SER A 62 2.60 8.33 9.93
N LYS A 63 2.08 9.44 9.42
CA LYS A 63 2.40 10.80 9.88
C LYS A 63 1.49 11.25 11.01
N LEU A 64 0.21 10.90 10.95
CA LEU A 64 -0.79 11.18 11.97
C LEU A 64 -1.52 9.88 12.34
N TYR A 65 -1.57 9.60 13.64
CA TYR A 65 -2.38 8.54 14.23
C TYR A 65 -3.23 9.15 15.35
N ARG A 66 -4.42 9.65 15.01
CA ARG A 66 -5.37 10.24 15.97
C ARG A 66 -6.79 9.79 15.59
N PRO A 67 -7.18 8.55 15.94
CA PRO A 67 -8.50 8.03 15.60
C PRO A 67 -9.64 9.03 15.90
N PRO A 68 -10.59 9.26 14.96
CA PRO A 68 -10.81 8.51 13.71
C PRO A 68 -9.98 9.01 12.50
N GLU A 69 -9.04 9.93 12.72
CA GLU A 69 -8.27 10.63 11.69
C GLU A 69 -6.85 10.05 11.55
N TYR A 70 -6.41 9.83 10.32
CA TYR A 70 -5.10 9.28 10.01
C TYR A 70 -4.48 9.98 8.82
N GLU A 71 -3.15 10.16 8.86
CA GLU A 71 -2.37 10.61 7.71
C GLU A 71 -1.26 9.58 7.46
N ILE A 72 -1.18 9.09 6.22
CA ILE A 72 -0.18 8.11 5.80
C ILE A 72 0.46 8.63 4.52
N SER A 73 1.75 8.42 4.35
CA SER A 73 2.46 8.78 3.12
C SER A 73 3.20 7.58 2.55
N ALA A 74 3.31 7.54 1.24
CA ALA A 74 4.06 6.52 0.53
C ALA A 74 4.63 7.08 -0.78
N VAL A 75 5.76 6.53 -1.22
CA VAL A 75 6.26 6.71 -2.56
C VAL A 75 5.45 5.84 -3.51
N VAL A 76 4.92 6.47 -4.56
CA VAL A 76 4.23 5.85 -5.68
C VAL A 76 5.07 6.03 -6.92
N MET A 77 5.33 4.93 -7.62
CA MET A 77 6.04 4.90 -8.88
C MET A 77 5.06 4.64 -10.02
N ILE A 78 5.07 5.48 -11.04
CA ILE A 78 4.25 5.32 -12.25
C ILE A 78 5.20 5.00 -13.40
N VAL A 79 5.02 3.82 -14.00
CA VAL A 79 5.87 3.25 -15.03
C VAL A 79 5.13 3.26 -16.36
N ASP A 80 5.81 3.70 -17.42
CA ASP A 80 5.37 3.47 -18.80
C ASP A 80 6.05 2.19 -19.34
N PRO A 81 5.38 1.03 -19.32
CA PRO A 81 5.95 -0.22 -19.83
C PRO A 81 6.12 -0.23 -21.36
N SER A 82 5.47 0.68 -22.10
CA SER A 82 5.54 0.73 -23.56
C SER A 82 6.76 1.47 -24.10
N SER A 83 7.53 2.12 -23.22
CA SER A 83 8.71 2.87 -23.61
C SER A 83 9.94 1.96 -23.76
N ASP A 84 10.57 1.97 -24.94
CA ASP A 84 11.85 1.28 -25.20
C ASP A 84 12.98 1.75 -24.26
N THR A 85 12.85 2.95 -23.70
CA THR A 85 13.67 3.44 -22.60
C THR A 85 12.85 3.36 -21.34
N GLN A 86 13.30 2.61 -20.34
CA GLN A 86 12.58 2.46 -19.08
C GLN A 86 12.31 3.84 -18.43
N ARG A 87 11.06 4.31 -18.52
CA ARG A 87 10.63 5.61 -18.00
C ARG A 87 9.68 5.36 -16.84
N PHE A 88 10.09 5.81 -15.68
CA PHE A 88 9.23 5.90 -14.52
C PHE A 88 9.36 7.27 -13.87
N ILE A 89 8.30 7.68 -13.19
CA ILE A 89 8.26 8.85 -12.33
C ILE A 89 7.88 8.40 -10.92
N THR A 90 8.47 9.03 -9.91
CA THR A 90 8.16 8.77 -8.51
C THR A 90 7.57 10.01 -7.87
N HIS A 91 6.54 9.81 -7.06
CA HIS A 91 5.89 10.85 -6.28
C HIS A 91 5.73 10.36 -4.85
N THR A 92 5.91 11.25 -3.87
CA THR A 92 5.40 10.98 -2.52
C THR A 92 3.95 11.43 -2.48
N TRP A 93 3.03 10.51 -2.25
CA TRP A 93 1.63 10.86 -2.01
C TRP A 93 1.35 10.89 -0.52
N HIS A 94 0.57 11.88 -0.12
CA HIS A 94 0.06 12.04 1.24
C HIS A 94 -1.43 11.73 1.20
N TYR A 95 -1.87 10.81 2.05
CA TYR A 95 -3.25 10.41 2.18
C TYR A 95 -3.78 10.76 3.55
N TYR A 96 -4.98 11.33 3.58
CA TYR A 96 -5.73 11.55 4.80
C TYR A 96 -6.95 10.63 4.82
N TYR A 97 -7.22 10.01 5.96
CA TYR A 97 -8.33 9.08 6.16
C TYR A 97 -9.17 9.53 7.35
N ASP A 98 -10.47 9.68 7.12
CA ASP A 98 -11.50 9.85 8.15
C ASP A 98 -12.36 8.58 8.18
N VAL A 99 -12.29 7.86 9.30
CA VAL A 99 -12.86 6.51 9.44
C VAL A 99 -14.11 6.49 10.32
N GLN A 100 -14.87 7.58 10.35
CA GLN A 100 -16.15 7.62 11.04
C GLN A 100 -17.13 6.56 10.50
N TYR A 101 -17.84 5.89 11.41
CA TYR A 101 -18.59 4.64 11.19
C TYR A 101 -19.55 4.65 9.98
N GLU A 102 -20.13 5.79 9.61
CA GLU A 102 -21.09 5.89 8.51
C GLU A 102 -20.50 6.38 7.19
N ARG A 103 -19.31 7.01 7.21
CA ARG A 103 -18.70 7.64 6.03
C ARG A 103 -17.19 7.58 6.11
N ARG A 104 -16.62 6.48 5.61
CA ARG A 104 -15.18 6.39 5.35
C ARG A 104 -14.82 7.34 4.21
N ARG A 105 -13.90 8.25 4.45
CA ARG A 105 -13.46 9.23 3.46
C ARG A 105 -11.93 9.22 3.35
N MET A 106 -11.44 9.14 2.12
CA MET A 106 -10.04 9.22 1.80
C MET A 106 -9.80 10.49 0.99
N TYR A 107 -8.67 11.13 1.24
CA TYR A 107 -8.24 12.33 0.54
C TYR A 107 -6.77 12.18 0.16
N VAL A 108 -6.35 12.85 -0.91
CA VAL A 108 -4.94 13.02 -1.29
C VAL A 108 -4.57 14.48 -1.30
N TRP A 109 -3.36 14.78 -0.85
CA TRP A 109 -2.82 16.14 -0.93
C TRP A 109 -2.55 16.53 -2.39
N ASP A 110 -3.12 17.65 -2.84
CA ASP A 110 -2.85 18.25 -4.13
C ASP A 110 -1.91 19.44 -3.98
N GLU A 111 -0.65 19.25 -4.37
CA GLU A 111 0.38 20.30 -4.31
C GLU A 111 0.04 21.54 -5.14
N ARG A 112 -0.78 21.43 -6.18
CA ARG A 112 -1.14 22.58 -7.03
C ARG A 112 -2.22 23.43 -6.37
N GLN A 113 -3.14 22.80 -5.65
CA GLN A 113 -4.24 23.47 -4.97
C GLN A 113 -3.90 23.81 -3.51
N HIS A 114 -2.83 23.23 -2.96
CA HIS A 114 -2.48 23.27 -1.54
C HIS A 114 -3.65 22.85 -0.65
N ASP A 115 -4.38 21.81 -1.06
CA ASP A 115 -5.57 21.32 -0.36
C ASP A 115 -5.74 19.80 -0.50
N TRP A 116 -6.60 19.23 0.35
CA TRP A 116 -6.97 17.82 0.37
C TRP A 116 -8.12 17.54 -0.60
N ASN A 117 -7.82 16.77 -1.66
CA ASN A 117 -8.83 16.36 -2.63
C ASN A 117 -9.47 15.04 -2.24
N TYR A 118 -10.80 15.02 -2.15
CA TYR A 118 -11.58 13.81 -1.87
C TYR A 118 -11.39 12.75 -2.96
N ILE A 119 -11.19 11.50 -2.55
CA ILE A 119 -11.11 10.34 -3.43
C ILE A 119 -12.36 9.50 -3.19
N PRO A 120 -13.31 9.44 -4.13
CA PRO A 120 -14.53 8.66 -3.95
C PRO A 120 -14.28 7.16 -4.04
N LYS A 121 -15.21 6.36 -3.48
CA LYS A 121 -15.30 4.94 -3.85
C LYS A 121 -15.67 4.84 -5.33
N PHE A 122 -15.26 3.76 -6.01
CA PHE A 122 -15.73 3.53 -7.38
C PHE A 122 -17.25 3.54 -7.44
N MET A 123 -17.79 4.20 -8.47
CA MET A 123 -19.23 4.34 -8.74
C MET A 123 -20.02 5.15 -7.70
N GLU A 124 -19.39 5.83 -6.73
CA GLU A 124 -20.11 6.65 -5.72
C GLU A 124 -20.99 7.74 -6.36
N ASN A 125 -20.50 8.36 -7.43
CA ASN A 125 -21.11 9.53 -8.07
C ASN A 125 -21.37 9.32 -9.57
N GLY A 126 -21.49 8.06 -10.03
CA GLY A 126 -21.77 7.73 -11.43
C GLY A 126 -20.59 7.89 -12.40
N GLU A 127 -19.61 8.73 -12.09
CA GLU A 127 -18.37 8.90 -12.88
C GLU A 127 -17.12 8.61 -12.03
N CYS A 128 -16.22 7.79 -12.59
CA CYS A 128 -14.90 7.56 -12.02
C CYS A 128 -13.89 8.40 -12.80
N SER A 129 -13.37 9.47 -12.19
CA SER A 129 -12.35 10.29 -12.82
C SER A 129 -11.06 9.50 -13.01
N ALA A 130 -10.28 9.82 -14.05
CA ALA A 130 -8.96 9.22 -14.27
C ALA A 130 -8.04 9.37 -13.03
N ASN A 131 -8.13 10.51 -12.34
CA ASN A 131 -7.39 10.73 -11.09
C ASN A 131 -7.85 9.78 -9.97
N THR A 132 -9.14 9.46 -9.88
CA THR A 132 -9.63 8.47 -8.90
C THR A 132 -9.04 7.10 -9.19
N VAL A 133 -9.04 6.66 -10.45
CA VAL A 133 -8.48 5.35 -10.82
C VAL A 133 -6.98 5.28 -10.52
N LEU A 134 -6.26 6.39 -10.73
CA LEU A 134 -4.82 6.46 -10.51
C LEU A 134 -4.47 6.50 -9.01
N VAL A 135 -5.22 7.25 -8.20
CA VAL A 135 -4.85 7.51 -6.81
C VAL A 135 -5.42 6.51 -5.83
N ARG A 136 -6.65 6.05 -6.06
CA ARG A 136 -7.43 5.26 -5.09
C ARG A 136 -6.78 3.92 -4.75
N PRO A 137 -6.36 3.07 -5.72
CA PRO A 137 -5.81 1.74 -5.40
C PRO A 137 -4.57 1.83 -4.50
N SER A 138 -3.67 2.78 -4.77
CA SER A 138 -2.51 3.04 -3.92
C SER A 138 -2.91 3.47 -2.51
N GLY A 139 -3.91 4.35 -2.37
CA GLY A 139 -4.40 4.79 -1.06
C GLY A 139 -5.05 3.68 -0.24
N GLU A 140 -5.83 2.81 -0.87
CA GLU A 140 -6.41 1.63 -0.22
C GLU A 140 -5.34 0.60 0.17
N PHE A 141 -4.32 0.41 -0.70
CA PHE A 141 -3.20 -0.48 -0.43
C PHE A 141 -2.38 -0.01 0.76
N VAL A 142 -2.02 1.27 0.80
CA VAL A 142 -1.25 1.89 1.89
C VAL A 142 -1.99 1.76 3.23
N TRP A 143 -3.30 2.00 3.23
CA TRP A 143 -4.16 1.76 4.40
C TRP A 143 -4.11 0.29 4.85
N TRP A 144 -4.24 -0.65 3.90
CA TRP A 144 -4.19 -2.07 4.21
C TRP A 144 -2.81 -2.50 4.73
N CYS A 145 -1.70 -1.96 4.21
CA CYS A 145 -0.36 -2.25 4.72
C CYS A 145 -0.22 -1.85 6.19
N CYS A 146 -0.80 -0.72 6.58
CA CYS A 146 -0.74 -0.21 7.95
C CYS A 146 -1.68 -0.95 8.91
N TYR A 147 -2.89 -1.26 8.48
CA TYR A 147 -3.97 -1.70 9.38
C TYR A 147 -4.57 -3.06 9.06
N ARG A 148 -4.14 -3.72 7.98
CA ARG A 148 -4.63 -5.04 7.53
C ARG A 148 -6.14 -5.10 7.35
N MET A 149 -6.73 -3.99 6.89
CA MET A 149 -8.15 -3.83 6.67
C MET A 149 -8.39 -3.20 5.30
N ASN A 150 -9.46 -3.59 4.62
CA ASN A 150 -9.91 -2.88 3.44
C ASN A 150 -10.47 -1.50 3.85
N PHE A 151 -10.24 -0.49 3.00
CA PHE A 151 -10.75 0.85 3.26
C PHE A 151 -12.20 1.00 2.79
N TYR A 152 -12.48 0.95 1.48
CA TYR A 152 -13.85 1.03 0.94
C TYR A 152 -14.56 -0.32 0.78
N HIS A 153 -13.81 -1.41 0.62
CA HIS A 153 -14.38 -2.76 0.53
C HIS A 153 -14.70 -3.29 1.94
N LYS A 154 -15.87 -3.92 2.13
CA LYS A 154 -16.24 -4.63 3.37
C LYS A 154 -16.08 -6.13 3.15
#